data_AF-H1HCW5-F1
#
_entry.id   AF-H1HCW5-F1
#
_cell.length_a   1.000
_cell.length_b   1.000
_cell.length_c   1.000
_cell.angle_alpha   90.00
_cell.angle_beta   90.00
_cell.angle_gamma   90.00
#
_symmetry.space_group_name_H-M   'P 1'
#
loop_
_entity.id
_entity.type
_entity.pdbx_description
1 polymer ?
#
loop_
_entity_poly.entity_id
_entity_poly.type
_entity_poly.pdbx_seq_one_letter_code
_entity_poly.pdbx_strand_id
1 'polypeptide(L)'
;MDNKLDIVEKQKLTQSLKLSQMMKLSINILKMSVMDLNNFIEKEFSKDLGISVELNYSNQENYDNEKEVEINYLTDEKNFFQILEEQLSYFKIETKIKEICIFIINNLNKKGYLELSKIEIKDILEVSDKELEEAFDIIHNLEPYGVGAYSLEECLKIQLKAKKIIDEKLFLFIDNYLYFLADKKYNLIKEKLNINDDILFSYIDIIKSLNPIPSRGYSVGKVKKIIPDILVEIKGDEIFYEINRASIPQINVKDKVNNKYYKKINEIVSCIEKRFETLDKIIKIIISKQKKIFYKSR
;
A
#
# COMPACT_ATOMS: atom_id res chain seq x y z
N MET A 1 -19.34 64.08 12.26
CA MET A 1 -18.26 63.68 11.33
C MET A 1 -17.71 62.28 11.66
N ASP A 2 -18.21 61.65 12.73
CA ASP A 2 -17.65 60.45 13.36
C ASP A 2 -17.97 59.15 12.63
N ASN A 3 -19.14 59.05 11.99
CA ASN A 3 -19.52 57.87 11.22
C ASN A 3 -18.59 57.57 10.04
N LYS A 4 -17.88 58.57 9.49
CA LYS A 4 -16.98 58.36 8.35
C LYS A 4 -15.63 57.78 8.80
N LEU A 5 -15.13 58.15 9.98
CA LEU A 5 -13.91 57.56 10.55
C LEU A 5 -14.14 56.12 10.99
N ASP A 6 -15.24 55.84 11.69
CA ASP A 6 -15.57 54.48 12.17
C ASP A 6 -15.75 53.46 11.02
N ILE A 7 -16.37 53.89 9.91
CA ILE A 7 -16.53 53.04 8.72
C ILE A 7 -15.18 52.80 8.03
N VAL A 8 -14.30 53.81 7.99
CA VAL A 8 -12.96 53.69 7.40
C VAL A 8 -12.04 52.82 8.26
N GLU A 9 -12.10 52.93 9.59
CA GLU A 9 -11.35 52.07 10.51
C GLU A 9 -11.86 50.62 10.48
N LYS A 10 -13.18 50.39 10.45
CA LYS A 10 -13.74 49.05 10.25
C LYS A 10 -13.41 48.46 8.88
N GLN A 11 -13.37 49.26 7.81
CA GLN A 11 -12.92 48.80 6.49
C GLN A 11 -11.43 48.46 6.47
N LYS A 12 -10.59 49.21 7.20
CA LYS A 12 -9.15 48.91 7.38
C LYS A 12 -8.92 47.60 8.14
N LEU A 13 -9.68 47.37 9.21
CA LEU A 13 -9.64 46.14 10.03
C LEU A 13 -10.23 44.91 9.31
N THR A 14 -11.23 45.08 8.44
CA THR A 14 -11.77 43.96 7.64
C THR A 14 -10.93 43.65 6.39
N GLN A 15 -10.16 44.62 5.87
CA GLN A 15 -9.12 44.35 4.87
C GLN A 15 -7.89 43.62 5.45
N SER A 16 -7.64 43.68 6.77
CA SER A 16 -6.40 43.19 7.38
C SER A 16 -6.37 41.70 7.78
N LEU A 17 -7.42 40.93 7.48
CA LEU A 17 -7.43 39.47 7.64
C LEU A 17 -7.73 38.72 6.34
N LYS A 18 -7.43 39.33 5.18
CA LYS A 18 -7.27 38.52 3.96
C LYS A 18 -5.98 37.73 4.11
N LEU A 19 -6.13 36.43 4.41
CA LEU A 19 -5.01 35.50 4.48
C LEU A 19 -4.16 35.63 3.21
N SER A 20 -2.90 36.00 3.37
CA SER A 20 -1.99 36.11 2.23
C SER A 20 -1.86 34.74 1.56
N GLN A 21 -1.49 34.70 0.27
CA GLN A 21 -1.26 33.43 -0.44
C GLN A 21 -0.26 32.53 0.32
N MET A 22 0.75 33.15 0.92
CA MET A 22 1.77 32.48 1.74
C MET A 22 1.20 31.90 3.04
N MET A 23 0.28 32.61 3.71
CA MET A 23 -0.42 32.08 4.89
C MET A 23 -1.35 30.90 4.53
N LYS A 24 -1.98 30.95 3.35
CA LYS A 24 -2.83 29.84 2.87
C LYS A 24 -1.98 28.60 2.59
N LEU A 25 -0.83 28.81 1.94
CA LEU A 25 0.12 27.76 1.66
C LEU A 25 0.65 27.12 2.95
N SER A 26 1.05 27.92 3.94
CA SER A 26 1.58 27.40 5.21
C SER A 26 0.55 26.57 5.98
N ILE A 27 -0.72 27.00 6.00
CA ILE A 27 -1.79 26.22 6.63
C ILE A 27 -2.03 24.91 5.87
N ASN A 28 -1.96 24.94 4.55
CA ASN A 28 -2.17 23.73 3.74
C ASN A 28 -1.04 22.71 3.99
N ILE A 29 0.22 23.16 3.96
CA ILE A 29 1.40 22.34 4.27
C ILE A 29 1.33 21.75 5.70
N LEU A 30 0.81 22.50 6.67
CA LEU A 30 0.61 22.01 8.03
C LEU A 30 -0.44 20.89 8.11
N LYS A 31 -1.46 20.91 7.25
CA LYS A 31 -2.54 19.91 7.24
C LYS A 31 -2.21 18.68 6.40
N MET A 32 -1.30 18.80 5.44
CA MET A 32 -0.91 17.70 4.56
C MET A 32 -0.22 16.58 5.33
N SER A 33 -0.45 15.34 4.89
CA SER A 33 0.41 14.22 5.28
C SER A 33 1.79 14.40 4.67
N VAL A 34 2.80 13.70 5.21
CA VAL A 34 4.14 13.69 4.62
C VAL A 34 4.10 13.27 3.15
N MET A 35 3.27 12.27 2.82
CA MET A 35 3.08 11.80 1.45
C MET A 35 2.45 12.85 0.54
N ASP A 36 1.40 13.52 1.01
CA ASP A 36 0.75 14.58 0.22
C ASP A 36 1.67 15.78 0.02
N LEU A 37 2.51 16.08 1.02
CA LEU A 37 3.52 17.13 0.92
C LEU A 37 4.58 16.78 -0.12
N ASN A 38 5.08 15.54 -0.14
CA ASN A 38 6.05 15.07 -1.14
C ASN A 38 5.46 15.13 -2.55
N ASN A 39 4.24 14.59 -2.73
CA ASN A 39 3.52 14.66 -3.99
C ASN A 39 3.23 16.10 -4.43
N PHE A 40 2.95 17.00 -3.49
CA PHE A 40 2.74 18.43 -3.77
C PHE A 40 4.03 19.09 -4.28
N ILE A 41 5.16 18.85 -3.60
CA ILE A 41 6.48 19.34 -3.99
C ILE A 41 6.83 18.80 -5.39
N GLU A 42 6.73 17.49 -5.61
CA GLU A 42 7.02 16.90 -6.92
C GLU A 42 6.14 17.47 -8.03
N LYS A 43 4.83 17.64 -7.82
CA LYS A 43 3.93 18.20 -8.83
C LYS A 43 4.23 19.67 -9.13
N GLU A 44 4.51 20.48 -8.11
CA GLU A 44 4.81 21.91 -8.28
C GLU A 44 6.14 22.12 -9.03
N PHE A 45 7.12 21.24 -8.84
CA PHE A 45 8.45 21.41 -9.44
C PHE A 45 8.63 20.62 -10.74
N SER A 46 7.98 19.47 -10.93
CA SER A 46 8.10 18.66 -12.16
C SER A 46 7.32 19.20 -13.34
N LYS A 47 6.20 19.92 -13.10
CA LYS A 47 5.32 20.41 -14.18
C LYS A 47 5.77 21.73 -14.80
N ASP A 48 6.45 22.58 -14.03
CA ASP A 48 6.74 23.96 -14.45
C ASP A 48 8.21 24.23 -14.78
N LEU A 49 9.13 23.34 -14.39
CA LEU A 49 10.56 23.62 -14.43
C LEU A 49 11.32 22.39 -14.92
N GLY A 50 12.13 22.55 -15.97
CA GLY A 50 13.19 21.59 -16.32
C GLY A 50 14.32 21.58 -15.28
N ILE A 51 13.97 21.58 -13.99
CA ILE A 51 14.86 21.49 -12.83
C ILE A 51 14.73 20.09 -12.27
N SER A 52 15.87 19.45 -12.04
CA SER A 52 15.94 18.28 -11.18
C SER A 52 15.96 18.73 -9.72
N VAL A 53 14.84 18.56 -9.02
CA VAL A 53 14.81 18.65 -7.56
C VAL A 53 15.14 17.27 -7.03
N GLU A 54 16.31 17.15 -6.40
CA GLU A 54 16.62 15.93 -5.65
C GLU A 54 16.05 16.06 -4.25
N LEU A 55 15.04 15.23 -3.96
CA LEU A 55 14.47 15.05 -2.63
C LEU A 55 15.35 14.05 -1.87
N ASN A 56 16.22 14.55 -1.00
CA ASN A 56 17.02 13.69 -0.13
C ASN A 56 16.33 13.56 1.23
N TYR A 57 16.03 12.33 1.65
CA TYR A 57 15.64 12.03 3.02
C TYR A 57 16.91 11.83 3.85
N SER A 58 16.96 12.39 5.05
CA SER A 58 18.12 12.20 5.94
C SER A 58 18.19 10.72 6.31
N ASN A 59 19.34 10.06 6.07
CA ASN A 59 19.57 8.68 6.51
C ASN A 59 19.26 8.55 8.00
N GLN A 60 18.40 7.58 8.34
CA GLN A 60 18.17 7.19 9.72
C GLN A 60 19.45 6.51 10.24
N GLU A 61 20.25 7.20 11.04
CA GLU A 61 21.22 6.53 11.90
C GLU A 61 20.48 5.96 13.12
N ASN A 62 20.41 4.63 13.15
CA ASN A 62 20.42 3.72 14.29
C ASN A 62 19.72 4.15 15.61
N TYR A 63 18.56 3.54 15.85
CA TYR A 63 18.15 3.12 17.20
C TYR A 63 18.35 1.60 17.30
N ASP A 64 19.28 1.18 18.16
CA ASP A 64 19.77 -0.19 18.36
C ASP A 64 18.68 -1.19 18.77
N ASN A 65 18.48 -2.25 17.97
CA ASN A 65 18.94 -3.63 18.25
C ASN A 65 18.20 -4.66 17.36
N GLU A 66 19.01 -5.47 16.66
CA GLU A 66 18.69 -6.81 16.15
C GLU A 66 17.37 -7.01 15.40
N LYS A 67 17.32 -6.43 14.21
CA LYS A 67 16.91 -7.08 12.96
C LYS A 67 17.39 -6.15 11.87
N GLU A 68 18.07 -6.68 10.86
CA GLU A 68 18.30 -5.96 9.60
C GLU A 68 16.95 -5.44 9.11
N VAL A 69 16.64 -4.19 9.46
CA VAL A 69 15.65 -3.41 8.75
C VAL A 69 16.42 -2.94 7.54
N GLU A 70 16.43 -3.78 6.50
CA GLU A 70 16.51 -3.26 5.14
C GLU A 70 15.60 -2.05 5.12
N ILE A 71 16.20 -0.88 4.97
CA ILE A 71 15.48 0.36 4.68
C ILE A 71 14.89 0.10 3.30
N ASN A 72 13.76 -0.59 3.28
CA ASN A 72 12.94 -0.73 2.12
C ASN A 72 12.50 0.71 1.87
N TYR A 73 13.13 1.33 0.87
CA TYR A 73 12.60 2.49 0.19
C TYR A 73 11.08 2.30 0.12
N LEU A 74 10.34 3.35 0.49
CA LEU A 74 8.89 3.41 0.29
C LEU A 74 8.63 3.23 -1.20
N THR A 75 8.56 2.00 -1.65
CA THR A 75 7.90 1.69 -2.89
C THR A 75 6.41 1.93 -2.61
N ASP A 76 5.78 2.78 -3.41
CA ASP A 76 4.33 2.79 -3.65
C ASP A 76 3.83 1.45 -4.23
N GLU A 77 4.49 0.34 -3.92
CA GLU A 77 4.11 -0.98 -4.35
C GLU A 77 2.85 -1.36 -3.61
N LYS A 78 1.75 -1.31 -4.35
CA LYS A 78 0.45 -1.82 -3.93
C LYS A 78 0.65 -3.21 -3.36
N ASN A 79 0.08 -3.44 -2.18
CA ASN A 79 0.14 -4.79 -1.61
C ASN A 79 -0.67 -5.76 -2.48
N PHE A 80 -0.41 -7.05 -2.32
CA PHE A 80 -1.09 -8.11 -3.07
C PHE A 80 -2.62 -7.94 -3.12
N PHE A 81 -3.23 -7.61 -1.99
CA PHE A 81 -4.68 -7.41 -1.88
C PHE A 81 -5.18 -6.17 -2.64
N GLN A 82 -4.46 -5.05 -2.56
CA GLN A 82 -4.77 -3.81 -3.28
C GLN A 82 -4.67 -3.98 -4.79
N ILE A 83 -3.71 -4.78 -5.26
CA ILE A 83 -3.59 -5.11 -6.68
C ILE A 83 -4.83 -5.86 -7.16
N LEU A 84 -5.30 -6.85 -6.39
CA LEU A 84 -6.52 -7.60 -6.72
C LEU A 84 -7.77 -6.70 -6.68
N GLU A 85 -7.91 -5.84 -5.66
CA GLU A 85 -9.01 -4.88 -5.56
C GLU A 85 -9.01 -3.85 -6.70
N GLU A 86 -7.83 -3.39 -7.13
CA GLU A 86 -7.69 -2.54 -8.30
C GLU A 86 -8.09 -3.28 -9.57
N GLN A 87 -7.67 -4.53 -9.73
CA GLN A 87 -8.06 -5.32 -10.90
C GLN A 87 -9.58 -5.48 -11.01
N LEU A 88 -10.26 -5.73 -9.88
CA LEU A 88 -11.73 -5.76 -9.83
C LEU A 88 -12.37 -4.46 -10.36
N SER A 89 -11.69 -3.32 -10.24
CA SER A 89 -12.22 -2.04 -10.76
C SER A 89 -12.26 -1.97 -12.29
N TYR A 90 -11.48 -2.80 -12.99
CA TYR A 90 -11.50 -2.88 -14.46
C TYR A 90 -12.65 -3.73 -15.00
N PHE A 91 -13.21 -4.62 -14.18
CA PHE A 91 -14.36 -5.45 -14.56
C PHE A 91 -15.66 -4.65 -14.44
N LYS A 92 -16.53 -4.78 -15.45
CA LYS A 92 -17.91 -4.27 -15.37
C LYS A 92 -18.78 -5.32 -14.68
N ILE A 93 -18.89 -5.20 -13.37
CA ILE A 93 -19.62 -6.14 -12.51
C ILE A 93 -20.67 -5.41 -11.67
N GLU A 94 -21.74 -6.12 -11.31
CA GLU A 94 -22.78 -5.60 -10.43
C GLU A 94 -22.20 -5.30 -9.05
N THR A 95 -22.71 -4.24 -8.39
CA THR A 95 -22.21 -3.79 -7.08
C THR A 95 -22.22 -4.92 -6.05
N LYS A 96 -23.27 -5.73 -6.04
CA LYS A 96 -23.42 -6.86 -5.12
C LYS A 96 -22.33 -7.94 -5.33
N ILE A 97 -22.06 -8.31 -6.58
CA ILE A 97 -20.99 -9.27 -6.93
C ILE A 97 -19.62 -8.71 -6.55
N LYS A 98 -19.40 -7.41 -6.76
CA LYS A 98 -18.15 -6.75 -6.36
C LYS A 98 -17.90 -6.83 -4.87
N GLU A 99 -18.93 -6.65 -4.05
CA GLU A 99 -18.83 -6.79 -2.59
C GLU A 99 -18.43 -8.21 -2.17
N ILE A 100 -19.01 -9.24 -2.81
CA ILE A 100 -18.64 -10.64 -2.61
C ILE A 100 -17.16 -10.86 -2.98
N CYS A 101 -16.71 -10.36 -4.15
CA CYS A 101 -15.31 -10.49 -4.56
C CYS A 101 -14.34 -9.80 -3.58
N ILE A 102 -14.66 -8.60 -3.10
CA ILE A 102 -13.86 -7.88 -2.10
C ILE A 102 -13.80 -8.66 -0.78
N PHE A 103 -14.92 -9.26 -0.37
CA PHE A 103 -14.97 -10.12 0.81
C PHE A 103 -14.05 -11.34 0.66
N ILE A 104 -14.10 -12.02 -0.49
CA ILE A 104 -13.23 -13.16 -0.80
C ILE A 104 -11.76 -12.74 -0.75
N ILE A 105 -11.38 -11.64 -1.42
CA ILE A 105 -10.00 -11.13 -1.44
C ILE A 105 -9.49 -10.85 -0.03
N ASN A 106 -10.32 -10.21 0.81
CA ASN A 106 -9.93 -9.88 2.19
C ASN A 106 -9.81 -11.08 3.12
N ASN A 107 -10.33 -12.25 2.72
CA ASN A 107 -10.20 -13.52 3.45
C ASN A 107 -9.18 -14.48 2.83
N LEU A 108 -8.38 -14.02 1.86
CA LEU A 108 -7.24 -14.79 1.37
C LEU A 108 -6.10 -14.76 2.40
N ASN A 109 -5.44 -15.89 2.54
CA ASN A 109 -4.24 -15.99 3.37
C ASN A 109 -3.01 -15.41 2.66
N LYS A 110 -1.86 -15.45 3.35
CA LYS A 110 -0.60 -14.90 2.84
C LYS A 110 -0.12 -15.54 1.53
N LYS A 111 -0.58 -16.74 1.19
CA LYS A 111 -0.23 -17.43 -0.07
C LYS A 111 -1.17 -17.07 -1.22
N GLY A 112 -2.31 -16.44 -0.93
CA GLY A 112 -3.38 -16.17 -1.91
C GLY A 112 -4.42 -17.30 -1.99
N TYR A 113 -4.46 -18.19 -1.00
CA TYR A 113 -5.49 -19.23 -0.89
C TYR A 113 -6.63 -18.80 0.01
N LEU A 114 -7.81 -19.33 -0.26
CA LEU A 114 -9.02 -19.06 0.51
C LEU A 114 -9.15 -20.08 1.64
N GLU A 115 -9.31 -19.60 2.87
CA GLU A 115 -9.46 -20.45 4.06
C GLU A 115 -10.94 -20.68 4.43
N LEU A 116 -11.82 -19.75 4.05
CA LEU A 116 -13.27 -19.86 4.28
C LEU A 116 -13.93 -20.72 3.21
N SER A 117 -14.72 -21.71 3.61
CA SER A 117 -15.51 -22.52 2.70
C SER A 117 -16.61 -21.73 2.00
N LYS A 118 -17.07 -22.24 0.84
CA LYS A 118 -18.19 -21.65 0.10
C LYS A 118 -19.46 -21.51 0.96
N ILE A 119 -19.71 -22.47 1.84
CA ILE A 119 -20.87 -22.48 2.74
C ILE A 119 -20.75 -21.34 3.76
N GLU A 120 -19.59 -21.17 4.39
CA GLU A 120 -19.36 -20.09 5.34
C GLU A 120 -19.49 -18.70 4.69
N ILE A 121 -18.95 -18.52 3.48
CA ILE A 121 -19.08 -17.25 2.74
C ILE A 121 -20.55 -16.95 2.44
N LYS A 122 -21.31 -17.98 2.05
CA LYS A 122 -22.74 -17.86 1.76
C LYS A 122 -23.54 -17.45 2.99
N ASP A 123 -23.26 -18.07 4.13
CA ASP A 123 -23.95 -17.80 5.39
C ASP A 123 -23.61 -16.41 5.94
N ILE A 124 -22.36 -15.95 5.78
CA ILE A 124 -21.92 -14.62 6.24
C ILE A 124 -22.52 -13.49 5.39
N LEU A 125 -22.59 -13.68 4.07
CA LEU A 125 -23.03 -12.65 3.13
C LEU A 125 -24.52 -12.75 2.75
N GLU A 126 -25.20 -13.82 3.15
CA GLU A 126 -26.60 -14.12 2.81
C GLU A 126 -26.86 -14.08 1.28
N VAL A 127 -25.98 -14.71 0.51
CA VAL A 127 -26.01 -14.71 -0.98
C VAL A 127 -26.50 -16.03 -1.57
N SER A 128 -26.92 -16.00 -2.83
CA SER A 128 -27.29 -17.20 -3.58
C SER A 128 -26.06 -17.93 -4.15
N ASP A 129 -26.21 -19.22 -4.46
CA ASP A 129 -25.12 -20.01 -5.07
C ASP A 129 -24.68 -19.43 -6.41
N LYS A 130 -25.63 -18.88 -7.18
CA LYS A 130 -25.36 -18.26 -8.47
C LYS A 130 -24.47 -17.01 -8.35
N GLU A 131 -24.76 -16.14 -7.37
CA GLU A 131 -23.96 -14.93 -7.11
C GLU A 131 -22.55 -15.30 -6.63
N LEU A 132 -22.45 -16.36 -5.82
CA LEU A 132 -21.16 -16.85 -5.33
C LEU A 132 -20.32 -17.45 -6.46
N GLU A 133 -20.92 -18.26 -7.34
CA GLU A 133 -20.24 -18.82 -8.51
C GLU A 133 -19.73 -17.72 -9.45
N GLU A 134 -20.55 -16.71 -9.73
CA GLU A 134 -20.16 -15.56 -10.55
C GLU A 134 -18.97 -14.80 -9.93
N ALA A 135 -18.97 -14.61 -8.61
CA ALA A 135 -17.85 -14.01 -7.90
C ALA A 135 -16.56 -14.86 -8.01
N PHE A 136 -16.65 -16.19 -7.83
CA PHE A 136 -15.50 -17.07 -8.00
C PHE A 136 -14.95 -17.08 -9.43
N ASP A 137 -15.82 -17.02 -10.44
CA ASP A 137 -15.39 -16.92 -11.84
C ASP A 137 -14.61 -15.64 -12.09
N ILE A 138 -15.01 -14.52 -11.48
CA ILE A 138 -14.26 -13.26 -11.55
C ILE A 138 -12.91 -13.41 -10.83
N ILE A 139 -12.90 -13.92 -9.59
CA ILE A 139 -11.68 -14.09 -8.79
C ILE A 139 -10.66 -14.96 -9.52
N HIS A 140 -11.09 -16.07 -10.12
CA HIS A 140 -10.20 -16.98 -10.85
C HIS A 140 -9.64 -16.39 -12.16
N ASN A 141 -10.23 -15.29 -12.66
CA ASN A 141 -9.73 -14.52 -13.80
C ASN A 141 -8.86 -13.32 -13.39
N LEU A 142 -8.63 -13.10 -12.09
CA LEU A 142 -7.67 -12.11 -11.62
C LEU A 142 -6.22 -12.60 -11.80
N GLU A 143 -5.30 -11.66 -11.97
CA GLU A 143 -3.87 -11.92 -12.00
C GLU A 143 -3.25 -11.60 -10.63
N PRO A 144 -2.50 -12.54 -10.02
CA PRO A 144 -1.99 -13.78 -10.61
C PRO A 144 -3.02 -14.92 -10.68
N TYR A 145 -3.01 -15.69 -11.78
CA TYR A 145 -3.92 -16.83 -11.93
C TYR A 145 -3.69 -17.87 -10.81
N GLY A 146 -4.78 -18.43 -10.29
CA GLY A 146 -4.75 -19.38 -9.18
C GLY A 146 -4.98 -18.75 -7.80
N VAL A 147 -5.22 -17.44 -7.73
CA VAL A 147 -5.76 -16.76 -6.55
C VAL A 147 -7.17 -17.25 -6.23
N GLY A 148 -7.48 -17.40 -4.94
CA GLY A 148 -8.79 -17.87 -4.48
C GLY A 148 -8.96 -19.39 -4.46
N ALA A 149 -7.92 -20.15 -4.83
CA ALA A 149 -7.91 -21.59 -4.71
C ALA A 149 -7.92 -22.04 -3.23
N TYR A 150 -8.55 -23.18 -2.94
CA TYR A 150 -8.53 -23.82 -1.63
C TYR A 150 -7.30 -24.73 -1.43
N SER A 151 -6.70 -25.18 -2.52
CA SER A 151 -5.64 -26.18 -2.53
C SER A 151 -4.60 -25.91 -3.63
N LEU A 152 -3.46 -26.58 -3.52
CA LEU A 152 -2.40 -26.50 -4.53
C LEU A 152 -2.91 -27.05 -5.88
N GLU A 153 -3.62 -28.17 -5.82
CA GLU A 153 -4.19 -28.87 -6.97
C GLU A 153 -5.15 -27.96 -7.73
N GLU A 154 -6.06 -27.30 -7.01
CA GLU A 154 -6.99 -26.33 -7.59
C GLU A 154 -6.25 -25.11 -8.15
N CYS A 155 -5.26 -24.58 -7.44
CA CYS A 155 -4.45 -23.45 -7.89
C CYS A 155 -3.77 -23.73 -9.24
N LEU A 156 -3.14 -24.91 -9.38
CA LEU A 156 -2.49 -25.32 -10.63
C LEU A 156 -3.51 -25.54 -11.76
N LYS A 157 -4.67 -26.15 -11.46
CA LYS A 157 -5.73 -26.34 -12.45
C LYS A 157 -6.31 -25.01 -12.95
N ILE A 158 -6.49 -24.01 -12.09
CA ILE A 158 -6.93 -22.67 -12.49
C ILE A 158 -5.92 -22.06 -13.45
N GLN A 159 -4.62 -22.14 -13.14
CA GLN A 159 -3.57 -21.60 -14.02
C GLN A 159 -3.51 -22.32 -15.38
N LEU A 160 -3.70 -23.64 -15.41
CA LEU A 160 -3.75 -24.39 -16.66
C LEU A 160 -4.94 -23.99 -17.53
N LYS A 161 -6.12 -23.84 -16.93
CA LYS A 161 -7.32 -23.36 -17.62
C LYS A 161 -7.10 -21.96 -18.20
N ALA A 162 -6.47 -21.05 -17.45
CA ALA A 162 -6.12 -19.72 -17.94
C ALA A 162 -5.16 -19.76 -19.14
N LYS A 163 -4.18 -20.69 -19.13
CA LYS A 163 -3.27 -20.96 -20.26
C LYS A 163 -3.93 -21.73 -21.43
N LYS A 164 -5.22 -22.06 -21.33
CA LYS A 164 -5.95 -22.90 -22.30
C LYS A 164 -5.35 -24.30 -22.51
N ILE A 165 -4.64 -24.81 -21.51
CA ILE A 165 -4.11 -26.17 -21.51
C ILE A 165 -5.14 -27.05 -20.81
N ILE A 166 -5.91 -27.78 -21.62
CA ILE A 166 -6.97 -28.67 -21.15
C ILE A 166 -6.57 -30.08 -21.56
N ASP A 167 -6.03 -30.83 -20.60
CA ASP A 167 -5.66 -32.24 -20.78
C ASP A 167 -6.11 -33.01 -19.53
N GLU A 168 -7.00 -33.99 -19.74
CA GLU A 168 -7.58 -34.80 -18.66
C GLU A 168 -6.52 -35.59 -17.90
N LYS A 169 -5.48 -36.08 -18.59
CA LYS A 169 -4.40 -36.84 -17.94
C LYS A 169 -3.51 -35.92 -17.10
N LEU A 170 -3.28 -34.69 -17.55
CA LEU A 170 -2.56 -33.69 -16.77
C LEU A 170 -3.34 -33.25 -15.53
N PHE A 171 -4.66 -33.08 -15.64
CA PHE A 171 -5.50 -32.79 -14.46
C PHE A 171 -5.51 -33.96 -13.49
N LEU A 172 -5.60 -35.20 -13.99
CA LEU A 172 -5.51 -36.40 -13.16
C LEU A 172 -4.14 -36.53 -12.49
N PHE A 173 -3.06 -36.15 -13.17
CA PHE A 173 -1.72 -36.01 -12.60
C PHE A 173 -1.75 -35.06 -11.40
N ILE A 174 -2.26 -33.85 -11.59
CA ILE A 174 -2.30 -32.83 -10.55
C ILE A 174 -3.12 -33.29 -9.35
N ASP A 175 -4.29 -33.89 -9.57
CA ASP A 175 -5.21 -34.26 -8.49
C ASP A 175 -4.70 -35.43 -7.62
N ASN A 176 -3.97 -36.39 -8.19
CA ASN A 176 -3.68 -37.66 -7.49
C ASN A 176 -2.20 -38.01 -7.40
N TYR A 177 -1.34 -37.41 -8.24
CA TYR A 177 0.03 -37.91 -8.40
C TYR A 177 1.14 -36.87 -8.21
N LEU A 178 0.83 -35.64 -7.77
CA LEU A 178 1.85 -34.65 -7.40
C LEU A 178 2.82 -35.16 -6.31
N TYR A 179 2.33 -35.94 -5.35
CA TYR A 179 3.18 -36.53 -4.32
C TYR A 179 4.23 -37.51 -4.90
N PHE A 180 3.82 -38.34 -5.87
CA PHE A 180 4.75 -39.25 -6.55
C PHE A 180 5.80 -38.50 -7.38
N LEU A 181 5.47 -37.30 -7.88
CA LEU A 181 6.42 -36.42 -8.56
C LEU A 181 7.49 -35.93 -7.59
N ALA A 182 7.11 -35.53 -6.37
CA ALA A 182 8.05 -35.13 -5.32
C ALA A 182 9.02 -36.26 -4.94
N ASP A 183 8.52 -37.50 -4.88
CA ASP A 183 9.28 -38.72 -4.62
C ASP A 183 10.10 -39.24 -5.83
N LYS A 184 10.05 -38.55 -6.98
CA LYS A 184 10.68 -38.97 -8.24
C LYS A 184 10.25 -40.37 -8.71
N LYS A 185 9.04 -40.81 -8.36
CA LYS A 185 8.46 -42.11 -8.72
C LYS A 185 7.84 -42.08 -10.13
N TYR A 186 8.65 -41.73 -11.14
CA TYR A 186 8.19 -41.53 -12.52
C TYR A 186 7.53 -42.77 -13.14
N ASN A 187 8.07 -43.97 -12.88
CA ASN A 187 7.52 -45.21 -13.43
C ASN A 187 6.07 -45.46 -12.97
N LEU A 188 5.78 -45.20 -11.70
CA LEU A 188 4.42 -45.35 -11.17
C LEU A 188 3.44 -44.36 -11.80
N ILE A 189 3.89 -43.12 -12.05
CA ILE A 189 3.06 -42.10 -12.71
C ILE A 189 2.74 -42.53 -14.15
N LYS A 190 3.75 -43.01 -14.90
CA LYS A 190 3.56 -43.51 -16.28
C LYS A 190 2.58 -44.67 -16.35
N GLU A 191 2.73 -45.65 -15.46
CA GLU A 191 1.83 -46.80 -15.40
C GLU A 191 0.40 -46.38 -15.05
N LYS A 192 0.23 -45.49 -14.07
CA LYS A 192 -1.09 -45.05 -13.62
C LYS A 192 -1.82 -44.16 -14.62
N LEU A 193 -1.12 -43.28 -15.32
CA LEU A 193 -1.69 -42.37 -16.32
C LEU A 193 -1.67 -42.96 -17.74
N ASN A 194 -1.03 -44.11 -17.93
CA ASN A 194 -0.81 -44.76 -19.22
C ASN A 194 -0.21 -43.76 -20.24
N ILE A 195 0.99 -43.26 -19.93
CA ILE A 195 1.75 -42.29 -20.74
C ILE A 195 3.20 -42.75 -20.93
N ASN A 196 3.83 -42.27 -22.01
CA ASN A 196 5.26 -42.50 -22.28
C ASN A 196 6.14 -41.47 -21.56
N ASP A 197 7.47 -41.66 -21.64
CA ASP A 197 8.45 -40.75 -21.04
C ASP A 197 8.34 -39.33 -21.61
N ASP A 198 8.17 -39.19 -22.94
CA ASP A 198 8.08 -37.86 -23.58
C ASP A 198 6.91 -37.02 -23.04
N ILE A 199 5.72 -37.63 -22.90
CA ILE A 199 4.54 -36.97 -22.34
C ILE A 199 4.74 -36.67 -20.85
N LEU A 200 5.34 -37.60 -20.09
CA LEU A 200 5.61 -37.36 -18.68
C LEU A 200 6.51 -36.15 -18.48
N PHE A 201 7.63 -36.07 -19.20
CA PHE A 201 8.55 -34.94 -19.08
C PHE A 201 7.90 -33.63 -19.54
N SER A 202 7.10 -33.67 -20.62
CA SER A 202 6.30 -32.53 -21.04
C SER A 202 5.36 -32.04 -19.93
N TYR A 203 4.64 -32.95 -19.26
CA TYR A 203 3.77 -32.58 -18.13
C TYR A 203 4.55 -32.01 -16.95
N ILE A 204 5.71 -32.59 -16.63
CA ILE A 204 6.58 -32.09 -15.55
C ILE A 204 7.06 -30.67 -15.86
N ASP A 205 7.46 -30.39 -17.09
CA ASP A 205 7.91 -29.07 -17.51
C ASP A 205 6.78 -28.05 -17.47
N ILE A 206 5.56 -28.44 -17.88
CA ILE A 206 4.37 -27.61 -17.72
C ILE A 206 4.13 -27.30 -16.24
N ILE A 207 4.09 -28.29 -15.36
CA ILE A 207 3.86 -28.11 -13.92
C ILE A 207 4.92 -27.20 -13.29
N LYS A 208 6.20 -27.38 -13.65
CA LYS A 208 7.31 -26.53 -13.18
C LYS A 208 7.21 -25.08 -13.65
N SER A 209 6.53 -24.83 -14.78
CA SER A 209 6.28 -23.48 -15.30
C SER A 209 5.17 -22.72 -14.57
N LEU A 210 4.43 -23.39 -13.67
CA LEU A 210 3.33 -22.82 -12.90
C LEU A 210 3.82 -22.28 -11.56
N ASN A 211 3.06 -21.34 -11.00
CA ASN A 211 3.38 -20.72 -9.71
C ASN A 211 2.52 -21.32 -8.60
N PRO A 212 3.06 -22.16 -7.71
CA PRO A 212 2.26 -22.80 -6.67
C PRO A 212 1.77 -21.79 -5.61
N ILE A 213 2.44 -20.65 -5.43
CA ILE A 213 2.05 -19.61 -4.48
C ILE A 213 1.69 -18.36 -5.29
N PRO A 214 0.40 -18.06 -5.48
CA PRO A 214 -0.04 -16.90 -6.25
C PRO A 214 0.57 -15.58 -5.77
N SER A 215 0.66 -15.37 -4.45
CA SER A 215 1.23 -14.15 -3.87
C SER A 215 2.76 -14.03 -4.00
N ARG A 216 3.45 -15.02 -4.57
CA ARG A 216 4.91 -14.98 -4.73
C ARG A 216 5.32 -13.82 -5.64
N GLY A 217 6.26 -13.01 -5.16
CA GLY A 217 6.70 -11.81 -5.87
C GLY A 217 5.86 -10.57 -5.58
N TYR A 218 4.85 -10.67 -4.70
CA TYR A 218 4.07 -9.54 -4.22
C TYR A 218 4.37 -9.24 -2.75
N SER A 219 4.21 -7.97 -2.37
CA SER A 219 4.24 -7.58 -0.96
C SER A 219 2.98 -8.08 -0.24
N VAL A 220 3.17 -8.98 0.73
CA VAL A 220 2.09 -9.59 1.51
C VAL A 220 2.07 -9.00 2.91
N GLY A 221 1.34 -7.90 3.07
CA GLY A 221 1.09 -7.29 4.37
C GLY A 221 0.16 -6.09 4.28
N LYS A 222 -0.73 -5.93 5.27
CA LYS A 222 -1.35 -4.63 5.57
C LYS A 222 -0.39 -3.82 6.42
N VAL A 223 0.81 -3.50 5.89
CA VAL A 223 1.71 -2.59 6.60
C VAL A 223 1.52 -1.20 6.00
N LYS A 224 0.43 -0.53 6.38
CA LYS A 224 0.49 0.93 6.42
C LYS A 224 1.44 1.27 7.54
N LYS A 225 2.74 1.34 7.24
CA LYS A 225 3.72 1.85 8.20
C LYS A 225 3.46 3.34 8.31
N ILE A 226 2.70 3.72 9.33
CA ILE A 226 2.49 5.14 9.65
C ILE A 226 3.84 5.67 10.10
N ILE A 227 4.39 6.61 9.33
CA ILE A 227 5.57 7.36 9.77
C ILE A 227 5.07 8.44 10.73
N PRO A 228 5.44 8.38 12.02
CA PRO A 228 4.99 9.39 12.96
C PRO A 228 5.72 10.71 12.70
N ASP A 229 4.99 11.83 12.80
CA ASP A 229 5.58 13.17 12.78
C ASP A 229 6.41 13.44 14.06
N ILE A 230 6.05 12.81 15.19
CA ILE A 230 6.67 12.98 16.50
C ILE A 230 6.80 11.61 17.18
N LEU A 231 8.01 11.31 17.64
CA LEU A 231 8.32 10.16 18.48
C LEU A 231 8.31 10.61 19.94
N VAL A 232 7.66 9.85 20.81
CA VAL A 232 7.63 10.12 22.25
C VAL A 232 8.12 8.89 22.97
N GLU A 233 9.12 9.07 23.82
CA GLU A 233 9.75 8.01 24.61
C GLU A 233 9.65 8.36 26.10
N ILE A 234 9.35 7.36 26.94
CA ILE A 234 9.27 7.54 28.39
C ILE A 234 10.46 6.81 29.01
N LYS A 235 11.37 7.56 29.64
CA LYS A 235 12.50 7.00 30.40
C LYS A 235 12.32 7.37 31.87
N GLY A 236 11.94 6.38 32.68
CA GLY A 236 11.60 6.60 34.09
C GLY A 236 10.35 7.49 34.26
N ASP A 237 10.51 8.62 34.95
CA ASP A 237 9.46 9.63 35.21
C ASP A 237 9.52 10.85 34.28
N GLU A 238 10.34 10.77 33.22
CA GLU A 238 10.52 11.83 32.23
C GLU A 238 10.01 11.41 30.85
N ILE A 239 9.35 12.35 30.17
CA ILE A 239 8.84 12.20 28.80
C ILE A 239 9.80 12.92 27.87
N PHE A 240 10.45 12.17 27.00
CA PHE A 240 11.28 12.67 25.91
C PHE A 240 10.47 12.64 24.62
N TYR A 241 10.69 13.62 23.75
CA TYR A 241 10.09 13.61 22.42
C TYR A 241 11.10 14.10 21.39
N GLU A 242 10.97 13.56 20.18
CA GLU A 242 11.77 13.93 19.02
C GLU A 242 10.83 14.16 17.83
N ILE A 243 11.04 15.27 17.12
CA ILE A 243 10.30 15.55 15.90
C ILE A 243 11.02 14.87 14.75
N ASN A 244 10.29 14.06 13.99
CA ASN A 244 10.85 13.28 12.89
C ASN A 244 11.13 14.17 11.68
N ARG A 245 12.27 14.84 11.69
CA ARG A 245 12.72 15.73 10.60
C ARG A 245 13.21 14.97 9.37
N ALA A 246 13.61 13.71 9.53
CA ALA A 246 14.07 12.84 8.44
C ALA A 246 12.96 12.50 7.42
N SER A 247 11.69 12.66 7.81
CA SER A 247 10.53 12.39 6.96
C SER A 247 10.28 13.44 5.90
N ILE A 248 10.93 14.61 5.99
CA ILE A 248 10.73 15.70 5.05
C ILE A 248 11.88 15.75 4.05
N PRO A 249 11.58 15.90 2.75
CA PRO A 249 12.59 15.93 1.72
C PRO A 249 13.41 17.22 1.80
N GLN A 250 14.73 17.09 1.77
CA GLN A 250 15.62 18.22 1.52
C GLN A 250 15.54 18.57 0.03
N ILE A 251 15.23 19.83 -0.27
CA ILE A 251 15.13 20.32 -1.65
C ILE A 251 16.51 20.78 -2.10
N ASN A 252 17.21 19.97 -2.88
CA ASN A 252 18.47 20.37 -3.53
C ASN A 252 18.21 20.82 -4.97
N VAL A 253 18.80 21.95 -5.33
CA VAL A 253 18.61 22.61 -6.62
C VAL A 253 19.92 22.52 -7.40
N LYS A 254 19.95 21.73 -8.48
CA LYS A 254 21.17 21.49 -9.27
C LYS A 254 21.48 22.56 -10.31
N ASP A 255 20.45 23.20 -10.87
CA ASP A 255 20.60 24.13 -12.00
C ASP A 255 20.56 25.60 -11.57
N LYS A 256 21.05 26.50 -12.43
CA LYS A 256 20.92 27.96 -12.23
C LYS A 256 19.46 28.38 -12.36
N VAL A 257 18.77 28.45 -11.23
CA VAL A 257 17.35 28.78 -11.17
C VAL A 257 17.11 30.27 -11.37
N ASN A 258 16.13 30.61 -12.22
CA ASN A 258 15.66 31.98 -12.37
C ASN A 258 15.10 32.52 -11.04
N ASN A 259 15.44 33.76 -10.69
CA ASN A 259 15.21 34.41 -9.38
C ASN A 259 13.76 34.27 -8.85
N LYS A 260 12.76 34.24 -9.74
CA LYS A 260 11.35 34.03 -9.37
C LYS A 260 11.09 32.66 -8.73
N TYR A 261 11.72 31.60 -9.22
CA TYR A 261 11.51 30.24 -8.71
C TYR A 261 12.32 29.97 -7.46
N TYR A 262 13.52 30.55 -7.36
CA TYR A 262 14.30 30.53 -6.13
C TYR A 262 13.51 31.13 -4.95
N LYS A 263 12.79 32.23 -5.21
CA LYS A 263 11.89 32.82 -4.22
C LYS A 263 10.76 31.86 -3.80
N LYS A 264 10.11 31.18 -4.76
CA LYS A 264 9.01 30.23 -4.47
C LYS A 264 9.49 29.00 -3.70
N ILE A 265 10.69 28.48 -4.02
CA ILE A 265 11.33 27.39 -3.28
C ILE A 265 11.57 27.81 -1.83
N ASN A 266 12.18 28.99 -1.61
CA ASN A 266 12.41 29.50 -0.25
C ASN A 266 11.12 29.73 0.52
N GLU A 267 10.04 30.16 -0.15
CA GLU A 267 8.72 30.28 0.48
C GLU A 267 8.17 28.93 0.95
N ILE A 268 8.30 27.87 0.14
CA ILE A 268 7.88 26.50 0.52
C ILE A 268 8.75 25.96 1.66
N VAL A 269 10.08 26.12 1.57
CA VAL A 269 11.01 25.71 2.64
C VAL A 269 10.68 26.42 3.95
N SER A 270 10.45 27.74 3.92
CA SER A 270 10.05 28.49 5.11
C SER A 270 8.72 28.01 5.70
N CYS A 271 7.77 27.57 4.87
CA CYS A 271 6.51 27.00 5.35
C CYS A 271 6.72 25.63 6.04
N ILE A 272 7.63 24.82 5.51
CA ILE A 272 8.02 23.53 6.09
C ILE A 272 8.71 23.74 7.45
N GLU A 273 9.62 24.70 7.56
CA GLU A 273 10.26 25.06 8.84
C GLU A 273 9.22 25.49 9.89
N LYS A 274 8.26 26.35 9.49
CA LYS A 274 7.16 26.77 10.37
C LYS A 274 6.27 25.61 10.81
N ARG A 275 6.08 24.57 9.97
CA ARG A 275 5.37 23.35 10.37
C ARG A 275 6.09 22.70 11.55
N PHE A 276 7.41 22.56 11.52
CA PHE A 276 8.16 21.97 12.63
C PHE A 276 8.11 22.79 13.91
N GLU A 277 8.28 24.11 13.81
CA GLU A 277 8.14 25.00 14.98
C GLU A 277 6.74 24.89 15.62
N THR A 278 5.72 24.72 14.77
CA THR A 278 4.33 24.59 15.22
C THR A 278 4.12 23.23 15.89
N LEU A 279 4.63 22.14 15.31
CA LEU A 279 4.58 20.81 15.91
C LEU A 279 5.30 20.77 17.27
N ASP A 280 6.46 21.41 17.40
CA ASP A 280 7.18 21.53 18.67
C ASP A 280 6.35 22.24 19.75
N LYS A 281 5.72 23.36 19.40
CA LYS A 281 4.84 24.09 20.34
C LYS A 281 3.63 23.24 20.74
N ILE A 282 3.03 22.54 19.78
CA ILE A 282 1.86 21.69 20.03
C ILE A 282 2.21 20.54 20.95
N ILE A 283 3.30 19.79 20.71
CA ILE A 283 3.64 18.64 21.54
C ILE A 283 4.00 19.05 22.97
N LYS A 284 4.70 20.17 23.17
CA LYS A 284 4.95 20.73 24.51
C LYS A 284 3.63 20.98 25.26
N ILE A 285 2.64 21.55 24.59
CA ILE A 285 1.31 21.80 25.16
C ILE A 285 0.60 20.48 25.46
N ILE A 286 0.61 19.52 24.52
CA ILE A 286 -0.02 18.20 24.70
C ILE A 286 0.60 17.47 25.89
N ILE A 287 1.93 17.40 25.99
CA ILE A 287 2.62 16.75 27.11
C ILE A 287 2.24 17.44 28.44
N SER A 288 2.21 18.78 28.47
CA SER A 288 1.84 19.50 29.70
C SER A 288 0.38 19.29 30.14
N LYS A 289 -0.56 19.23 29.19
CA LYS A 289 -2.00 19.09 29.48
C LYS A 289 -2.45 17.65 29.68
N GLN A 290 -1.79 16.70 29.02
CA GLN A 290 -2.21 15.31 28.94
C GLN A 290 -1.15 14.33 29.48
N LYS A 291 -0.25 14.79 30.37
CA LYS A 291 0.82 13.97 30.97
C LYS A 291 0.34 12.60 31.45
N LYS A 292 -0.85 12.53 32.07
CA LYS A 292 -1.45 11.29 32.60
C LYS A 292 -1.76 10.22 31.54
N ILE A 293 -1.99 10.60 30.28
CA ILE A 293 -2.30 9.65 29.19
C ILE A 293 -1.04 8.87 28.81
N PHE A 294 0.11 9.56 28.76
CA PHE A 294 1.39 8.94 28.41
C PHE A 294 1.81 7.87 29.42
N TYR A 295 1.55 8.08 30.71
CA TYR A 295 1.85 7.09 31.77
C TYR A 295 0.81 5.98 31.94
N LYS A 296 -0.38 6.10 31.32
CA LYS A 296 -1.46 5.11 31.43
C LYS A 296 -1.36 3.94 30.44
N SER A 297 -0.48 4.04 29.44
CA SER A 297 -0.34 3.02 28.37
C SER A 297 0.62 1.88 28.75
N ARG A 298 0.52 1.37 29.99
CA ARG A 298 1.14 0.11 30.41
C ARG A 298 0.05 -0.89 30.79
#